data_AF-A0A7N0VLN0-F1
#
_entry.id   AF-A0A7N0VLN0-F1
#
_cell.length_a   1.000
_cell.length_b   1.000
_cell.length_c   1.000
_cell.angle_alpha   90.00
_cell.angle_beta   90.00
_cell.angle_gamma   90.00
#
_symmetry.space_group_name_H-M   'P 1'
#
loop_
_entity.id
_entity.type
_entity.pdbx_description
1 polymer ?
#
loop_
_entity_poly.entity_id
_entity_poly.type
_entity_poly.pdbx_seq_one_letter_code
_entity_poly.pdbx_strand_id
1 'polypeptide(L)'
;MLKSRGLNFEFHRVEGIPSYDFAKAMLDIGLVGGAKVVHWVTFHGAYDFGYLIKALTKSTLPDNLQDFLNLVQLYFGTHVYDVKYMVKFVPQIFGGLQEMAARMRICRVLAEATKRDQIVY
;
A
#
# COMPACT_ATOMS: atom_id res chain seq x y z
N MET A 1 -2.85 -9.87 -17.39
CA MET A 1 -3.17 -10.29 -15.99
C MET A 1 -1.86 -10.60 -15.25
N LEU A 2 -1.78 -10.47 -13.92
CA LEU A 2 -0.53 -10.35 -13.12
C LEU A 2 0.66 -11.29 -13.46
N LYS A 3 0.43 -12.51 -13.98
CA LYS A 3 1.50 -13.39 -14.51
C LYS A 3 2.38 -12.70 -15.54
N SER A 4 1.77 -11.95 -16.47
CA SER A 4 2.46 -11.14 -17.49
C SER A 4 3.32 -10.00 -16.93
N ARG A 5 3.22 -9.72 -15.63
CA ARG A 5 4.03 -8.73 -14.90
C ARG A 5 5.09 -9.41 -14.02
N GLY A 6 5.35 -10.71 -14.22
CA GLY A 6 6.40 -11.46 -13.53
C GLY A 6 5.99 -12.11 -12.21
N LEU A 7 4.70 -12.11 -11.85
CA LEU A 7 4.23 -12.67 -10.58
C LEU A 7 4.19 -14.20 -10.62
N ASN A 8 4.95 -14.86 -9.74
CA ASN A 8 4.98 -16.32 -9.60
C ASN A 8 3.96 -16.80 -8.57
N PHE A 9 2.79 -17.21 -9.05
CA PHE A 9 1.70 -17.69 -8.20
C PHE A 9 2.01 -18.99 -7.45
N GLU A 10 2.85 -19.85 -8.03
CA GLU A 10 3.23 -21.11 -7.39
C GLU A 10 4.11 -20.84 -6.19
N PHE A 11 5.09 -19.96 -6.35
CA PHE A 11 5.91 -19.48 -5.25
C PHE A 11 5.06 -18.84 -4.16
N HIS A 12 4.14 -17.92 -4.49
CA HIS A 12 3.28 -17.30 -3.48
C HIS A 12 2.31 -18.27 -2.78
N ARG A 13 1.99 -19.41 -3.40
CA ARG A 13 1.14 -20.43 -2.77
C ARG A 13 1.91 -21.19 -1.69
N VAL A 14 3.19 -21.46 -1.91
CA VAL A 14 4.04 -22.27 -1.01
C VAL A 14 4.76 -21.40 0.01
N GLU A 15 5.33 -20.28 -0.42
CA GLU A 15 6.22 -19.40 0.33
C GLU A 15 5.61 -18.00 0.57
N GLY A 16 4.30 -17.86 0.36
CA GLY A 16 3.60 -16.60 0.55
C GLY A 16 3.58 -16.15 2.01
N ILE A 17 3.76 -14.85 2.25
CA ILE A 17 3.63 -14.27 3.59
C ILE A 17 2.15 -14.25 3.99
N PRO A 18 1.76 -14.86 5.13
CA PRO A 18 0.40 -14.76 5.63
C PRO A 18 0.06 -13.29 5.94
N SER A 19 -1.09 -12.80 5.45
CA SER A 19 -1.47 -11.40 5.61
C SER A 19 -1.51 -10.95 7.07
N TYR A 20 -1.89 -11.86 7.98
CA TYR A 20 -1.93 -11.58 9.40
C TYR A 20 -0.53 -11.37 9.99
N ASP A 21 0.45 -12.18 9.62
CA ASP A 21 1.81 -12.07 10.14
C ASP A 21 2.44 -10.75 9.68
N PHE A 22 2.19 -10.36 8.42
CA PHE A 22 2.56 -9.05 7.90
C PHE A 22 1.89 -7.91 8.70
N ALA A 23 0.58 -7.97 8.92
CA ALA A 23 -0.15 -6.97 9.68
C ALA A 23 0.33 -6.86 11.14
N LYS A 24 0.64 -8.00 11.76
CA LYS A 24 1.25 -8.05 13.09
C LYS A 24 2.63 -7.40 13.11
N ALA A 25 3.48 -7.68 12.12
CA ALA A 25 4.78 -7.03 12.03
C ALA A 25 4.65 -5.50 11.90
N MET A 26 3.67 -5.00 11.13
CA MET A 26 3.40 -3.56 11.03
C MET A 26 3.00 -2.93 12.37
N LEU A 27 2.19 -3.62 13.17
CA LEU A 27 1.83 -3.21 14.53
C LEU A 27 3.06 -3.20 15.44
N ASP A 28 3.84 -4.29 15.43
CA ASP A 28 4.99 -4.46 16.33
C ASP A 28 6.07 -3.39 16.10
N ILE A 29 6.29 -2.96 14.85
CA ILE A 29 7.23 -1.87 14.54
C ILE A 29 6.63 -0.47 14.73
N GLY A 30 5.35 -0.38 15.10
CA GLY A 30 4.60 0.86 15.32
C GLY A 30 4.26 1.63 14.05
N LEU A 31 4.21 0.97 12.89
CA LEU A 31 3.83 1.60 11.63
C LEU A 31 2.32 1.92 11.61
N VAL A 32 1.53 1.09 12.29
CA VAL A 32 0.09 1.27 12.52
C VAL A 32 -0.20 1.13 14.03
N GLY A 33 -1.41 1.51 14.46
CA GLY A 33 -1.84 1.37 15.87
C GLY A 33 -1.37 2.50 16.80
N GLY A 34 -0.91 3.63 16.24
CA GLY A 34 -0.70 4.88 17.00
C GLY A 34 0.58 4.95 17.85
N ALA A 35 1.45 3.94 17.81
CA ALA A 35 2.71 3.96 18.55
C ALA A 35 3.72 5.00 18.01
N LYS A 36 3.60 5.39 16.73
CA LYS A 36 4.42 6.42 16.07
C LYS A 36 3.54 7.32 15.22
N VAL A 37 3.99 8.57 15.02
CA VAL A 37 3.39 9.48 14.04
C VAL A 37 3.88 9.08 12.64
N VAL A 38 2.97 8.61 11.80
CA VAL A 38 3.23 8.16 10.44
C VAL A 38 2.31 8.90 9.48
N HIS A 39 2.86 9.36 8.35
CA HIS A 39 2.10 9.97 7.27
C HIS A 39 1.91 8.95 6.16
N TRP A 40 0.66 8.60 5.88
CA TRP A 40 0.30 7.63 4.85
C TRP A 40 -0.03 8.35 3.55
N VAL A 41 0.67 7.98 2.49
CA VAL A 41 0.43 8.49 1.14
C VAL A 41 -0.05 7.35 0.25
N THR A 42 -1.21 7.52 -0.36
CA THR A 42 -1.83 6.51 -1.23
C THR A 42 -2.19 7.10 -2.59
N PHE A 43 -2.55 6.25 -3.54
CA PHE A 43 -3.10 6.68 -4.83
C PHE A 43 -4.38 5.91 -5.12
N HIS A 44 -5.54 6.55 -4.93
CA HIS A 44 -6.84 5.89 -5.01
C HIS A 44 -6.94 4.70 -4.04
N GLY A 45 -6.48 4.93 -2.80
CA GLY A 45 -6.09 3.88 -1.85
C GLY A 45 -7.22 3.25 -1.05
N ALA A 46 -8.48 3.43 -1.42
CA ALA A 46 -9.61 2.87 -0.67
C ALA A 46 -9.50 1.34 -0.54
N TYR A 47 -9.17 0.65 -1.64
CA TYR A 47 -8.96 -0.80 -1.63
C TYR A 47 -7.69 -1.19 -0.86
N ASP A 48 -6.63 -0.40 -0.94
CA ASP A 48 -5.37 -0.67 -0.23
C ASP A 48 -5.61 -0.70 1.29
N PHE A 49 -6.29 0.32 1.83
CA PHE A 49 -6.71 0.34 3.23
C PHE A 49 -7.70 -0.77 3.56
N GLY A 50 -8.64 -1.09 2.66
CA GLY A 50 -9.56 -2.22 2.83
C GLY A 50 -8.83 -3.53 3.08
N TYR A 51 -7.82 -3.85 2.26
CA TYR A 51 -7.03 -5.07 2.43
C TYR A 51 -6.21 -5.06 3.73
N LEU A 52 -5.57 -3.93 4.06
CA LEU A 52 -4.77 -3.83 5.29
C LEU A 52 -5.63 -3.89 6.55
N ILE A 53 -6.78 -3.19 6.59
CA ILE A 53 -7.72 -3.28 7.71
C ILE A 53 -8.24 -4.70 7.87
N LYS A 54 -8.59 -5.38 6.78
CA LYS A 54 -9.00 -6.79 6.83
C LYS A 54 -7.90 -7.68 7.41
N ALA A 55 -6.64 -7.43 7.04
CA ALA A 55 -5.50 -8.18 7.58
C ALA A 55 -5.25 -7.90 9.08
N LEU A 56 -5.40 -6.63 9.51
CA LEU A 56 -5.23 -6.18 10.88
C LEU A 56 -6.33 -6.69 11.82
N THR A 57 -7.59 -6.67 11.38
CA THR A 57 -8.73 -7.04 12.21
C THR A 57 -9.06 -8.53 12.15
N LYS A 58 -8.64 -9.23 11.08
CA LYS A 58 -9.06 -10.60 10.74
C LYS A 58 -10.59 -10.78 10.69
N SER A 59 -11.32 -9.70 10.41
CA SER A 59 -12.78 -9.68 10.41
C SER A 59 -13.31 -9.24 9.05
N THR A 60 -14.61 -9.43 8.84
CA THR A 60 -15.31 -8.78 7.73
C THR A 60 -15.18 -7.27 7.84
N LEU A 61 -15.01 -6.60 6.70
CA LEU A 61 -15.01 -5.15 6.67
C LEU A 61 -16.40 -4.63 7.06
N PRO A 62 -16.50 -3.44 7.68
CA PRO A 62 -17.79 -2.84 7.99
C PRO A 62 -18.63 -2.61 6.72
N ASP A 63 -19.95 -2.76 6.85
CA ASP A 63 -20.90 -2.58 5.74
C ASP A 63 -21.16 -1.11 5.39
N ASN A 64 -20.71 -0.18 6.23
CA ASN A 64 -20.86 1.26 6.01
C ASN A 64 -19.51 1.98 6.04
N LEU A 65 -19.49 3.11 5.33
CA LEU A 65 -18.28 3.90 5.15
C LEU A 65 -17.78 4.53 6.47
N GLN A 66 -18.69 4.95 7.36
CA GLN A 66 -18.29 5.64 8.58
C GLN A 66 -17.49 4.72 9.51
N ASP A 67 -17.96 3.49 9.71
CA ASP A 67 -17.26 2.51 10.53
C ASP A 67 -15.94 2.08 9.89
N PHE A 68 -15.91 1.95 8.55
CA PHE A 68 -14.66 1.73 7.83
C PHE A 68 -13.65 2.86 8.07
N LEU A 69 -14.08 4.12 7.96
CA LEU A 69 -13.22 5.28 8.20
C LEU A 69 -12.76 5.37 9.66
N ASN A 70 -13.59 4.98 10.62
CA ASN A 70 -13.22 4.89 12.02
C ASN A 70 -12.07 3.88 12.22
N LEU A 71 -12.13 2.72 11.54
CA LEU A 71 -11.03 1.75 11.56
C LEU A 71 -9.77 2.29 10.88
N VAL A 72 -9.89 2.98 9.75
CA VAL A 72 -8.74 3.63 9.11
C VAL A 72 -8.10 4.64 10.07
N GLN A 73 -8.89 5.51 10.70
CA GLN A 73 -8.36 6.47 11.67
C GLN A 73 -7.72 5.80 12.89
N LEU A 74 -8.31 4.70 13.39
CA LEU A 74 -7.78 3.95 14.53
C LEU A 74 -6.39 3.36 14.23
N TYR A 75 -6.22 2.73 13.07
CA TYR A 75 -4.97 2.04 12.74
C TYR A 75 -3.93 2.93 12.06
N PHE A 76 -4.36 3.85 11.20
CA PHE A 76 -3.49 4.67 10.34
C PHE A 76 -3.37 6.13 10.78
N GLY A 77 -4.18 6.55 11.77
CA GLY A 77 -4.20 7.92 12.26
C GLY A 77 -4.91 8.89 11.31
N THR A 78 -4.71 10.18 11.56
CA THR A 78 -5.34 11.28 10.80
C THR A 78 -4.50 11.78 9.62
N HIS A 79 -3.22 11.39 9.55
CA HIS A 79 -2.27 11.85 8.53
C HIS A 79 -2.32 10.95 7.29
N VAL A 80 -3.47 10.90 6.62
CA VAL A 80 -3.71 10.10 5.42
C VAL A 80 -3.95 11.01 4.21
N TYR A 81 -3.16 10.83 3.16
CA TYR A 81 -3.16 11.65 1.96
C TYR A 81 -3.36 10.78 0.72
N ASP A 82 -4.50 10.93 0.05
CA ASP A 82 -4.74 10.27 -1.23
C ASP A 82 -4.33 11.20 -2.38
N VAL A 83 -3.25 10.86 -3.08
CA VAL A 83 -2.70 11.64 -4.18
C VAL A 83 -3.71 11.81 -5.31
N LYS A 84 -4.53 10.78 -5.59
CA LYS A 84 -5.56 10.86 -6.63
C LYS A 84 -6.66 11.85 -6.25
N TYR A 85 -6.98 11.96 -4.96
CA TYR A 85 -7.86 12.99 -4.45
C TYR A 85 -7.22 14.38 -4.53
N MET A 86 -5.97 14.53 -4.08
CA MET A 86 -5.26 15.81 -4.03
C MET A 86 -5.11 16.46 -5.42
N VAL A 87 -4.84 15.69 -6.46
CA VAL A 87 -4.65 16.26 -7.82
C VAL A 87 -5.93 16.78 -8.46
N LYS A 88 -7.11 16.54 -7.87
CA LYS A 88 -8.35 17.22 -8.28
C LYS A 88 -8.22 18.74 -8.17
N PHE A 89 -7.31 19.23 -7.34
CA PHE A 89 -7.04 20.65 -7.13
C PHE A 89 -5.86 21.17 -7.98
N VAL A 90 -5.29 20.35 -8.87
CA VAL A 90 -4.18 20.72 -9.77
C VAL A 90 -4.57 20.40 -11.22
N PRO A 91 -5.21 21.33 -11.94
CA PRO A 91 -5.83 21.06 -13.25
C PRO A 91 -4.88 20.49 -14.31
N GLN A 92 -3.57 20.72 -14.19
CA GLN A 92 -2.55 20.29 -15.15
C GLN A 92 -2.16 18.81 -14.97
N ILE A 93 -2.49 18.22 -13.81
CA ILE A 93 -2.13 16.86 -13.42
C ILE A 93 -3.40 16.01 -13.35
N PHE A 94 -3.51 15.05 -14.27
CA PHE A 94 -4.64 14.16 -14.36
C PHE A 94 -4.22 12.80 -14.93
N GLY A 95 -5.15 11.84 -14.89
CA GLY A 95 -4.92 10.46 -15.32
C GLY A 95 -4.61 9.50 -14.18
N GLY A 96 -4.10 8.32 -14.52
CA GLY A 96 -3.54 7.34 -13.60
C GLY A 96 -2.15 7.73 -13.11
N LEU A 97 -1.61 6.96 -12.14
CA LEU A 97 -0.34 7.27 -11.48
C LEU A 97 0.83 7.45 -12.47
N GLN A 98 0.91 6.60 -13.50
CA GLN A 98 1.96 6.66 -14.52
C GLN A 98 1.86 7.92 -15.40
N GLU A 99 0.65 8.32 -15.78
CA GLU A 99 0.40 9.52 -16.58
C GLU A 99 0.72 10.79 -15.79
N MET A 100 0.37 10.79 -14.50
CA MET A 100 0.71 11.88 -13.59
C MET A 100 2.21 12.01 -13.39
N ALA A 101 2.92 10.90 -13.17
CA ALA A 101 4.38 10.89 -13.08
C ALA A 101 5.03 11.46 -14.35
N ALA A 102 4.55 11.06 -15.54
CA ALA A 102 5.05 11.57 -16.81
C ALA A 102 4.86 13.10 -16.94
N ARG A 103 3.69 13.63 -16.55
CA ARG A 103 3.41 15.08 -16.55
C ARG A 103 4.30 15.86 -15.59
N MET A 104 4.63 15.26 -14.45
CA MET A 104 5.55 15.83 -13.46
C MET A 104 7.02 15.59 -13.80
N ARG A 105 7.33 14.93 -14.93
CA ARG A 105 8.69 14.53 -15.34
C ARG A 105 9.39 13.67 -14.27
N ILE A 106 8.61 12.85 -13.57
CA ILE A 106 9.09 11.88 -12.59
C ILE A 106 9.32 10.55 -13.30
N CYS A 107 10.56 10.06 -13.24
CA CYS A 107 10.91 8.74 -13.76
C CYS A 107 10.61 7.67 -12.71
N ARG A 108 9.99 6.56 -13.16
CA ARG A 108 9.83 5.38 -12.32
C ARG A 108 11.18 4.70 -12.16
N VAL A 109 11.65 4.60 -10.92
CA VAL A 109 12.75 3.70 -10.58
C VAL A 109 12.19 2.29 -10.52
N LEU A 110 12.63 1.42 -11.42
CA LEU A 110 12.45 -0.01 -11.26
C LEU A 110 13.61 -0.47 -10.39
N ALA A 111 13.33 -1.18 -9.30
CA ALA A 111 14.39 -1.95 -8.66
C ALA A 111 14.94 -2.89 -9.73
N GLU A 112 16.17 -2.64 -10.17
CA GLU A 112 16.93 -3.65 -10.87
C GLU A 112 16.84 -4.90 -9.99
N ALA A 113 16.31 -5.99 -10.54
CA ALA A 113 16.38 -7.28 -9.87
C ALA A 113 17.85 -7.46 -9.52
N THR A 114 18.18 -7.32 -8.23
CA THR A 114 19.53 -7.43 -7.73
C THR A 114 20.00 -8.80 -8.18
N LYS A 115 20.81 -8.83 -9.25
CA LYS A 115 21.67 -9.97 -9.52
C LYS A 115 22.45 -10.14 -8.24
N ARG A 116 22.14 -11.19 -7.48
CA ARG A 116 23.03 -11.73 -6.47
C ARG A 116 24.24 -12.29 -7.23
N ASP A 117 25.06 -11.39 -7.74
CA ASP A 117 26.41 -11.70 -8.14
C ASP A 117 27.21 -11.85 -6.85
N GLN A 118 27.65 -13.08 -6.62
CA GLN A 118 28.94 -13.44 -6.06
C GLN A 118 29.54 -12.44 -5.05
N ILE A 119 29.37 -12.72 -3.76
CA ILE A 119 30.40 -12.39 -2.79
C ILE A 119 30.85 -13.71 -2.16
N VAL A 120 31.99 -14.18 -2.68
CA VAL A 120 32.89 -15.10 -2.01
C VAL A 120 33.50 -14.35 -0.84
N TYR A 121 33.34 -14.89 0.37
CA TYR A 121 34.41 -15.06 1.36
C TYR A 121 34.11 -16.36 2.12
#